data_AF-A0A553H0T8-F1
#
_entry.id   AF-A0A553H0T8-F1
#
_cell.length_a   1.000
_cell.length_b   1.000
_cell.length_c   1.000
_cell.angle_alpha   90.00
_cell.angle_beta   90.00
_cell.angle_gamma   90.00
#
_symmetry.space_group_name_H-M   'P 1'
#
loop_
_entity.id
_entity.type
_entity.pdbx_description
1 polymer ?
#
loop_
_entity_poly.entity_id
_entity_poly.type
_entity_poly.pdbx_seq_one_letter_code
_entity_poly.pdbx_strand_id
1 'polypeptide(L)'
;MPDGFTRSLRRVLLWLPLLFVAWYLLSPLVANLVAGLLHTPLRLLSDGLIFKLDADGALVHAVVRLGGGQYGSLTVPPGRLAELVLEGRPMIHGYGIPLFFALLLGLPRLPGRRLATLLAAGALLAVVVFGVALGFAKALFFDLDPAVAAGLRPGQWGLDLIALGYQFGTLVLPAVAPLALWAGLHGQALLDASHTAGAGDGIVGAP
;
A
#
# COMPACT_ATOMS: atom_id res chain seq x y z
N MET A 1 5.10 26.98 23.34
CA MET A 1 4.59 25.69 22.81
C MET A 1 4.68 24.67 23.92
N PRO A 2 3.65 23.84 24.18
CA PRO A 2 3.68 22.93 25.31
C PRO A 2 4.78 21.87 25.13
N ASP A 3 5.68 21.73 26.10
CA ASP A 3 6.90 20.90 26.06
C ASP A 3 6.64 19.41 25.76
N GLY A 4 5.40 18.95 25.91
CA GLY A 4 4.99 17.59 25.56
C GLY A 4 4.92 17.34 24.05
N PHE A 5 4.55 18.35 23.25
CA PHE A 5 4.41 18.22 21.80
C PHE A 5 5.78 18.12 21.12
N THR A 6 6.71 19.01 21.49
CA THR A 6 8.07 19.03 20.96
C THR A 6 8.82 17.75 21.29
N ARG A 7 8.63 17.19 22.50
CA ARG A 7 9.20 15.90 22.89
C ARG A 7 8.65 14.73 22.05
N SER A 8 7.35 14.70 21.80
CA SER A 8 6.70 13.64 21.02
C SER A 8 7.11 13.73 19.55
N LEU A 9 7.11 14.94 18.97
CA LEU A 9 7.58 15.20 17.62
C LEU A 9 9.04 14.76 17.43
N ARG A 10 9.93 15.10 18.37
CA ARG A 10 11.32 14.65 18.35
C ARG A 10 11.43 13.12 18.35
N ARG A 11 10.62 12.42 19.14
CA ARG A 11 10.62 10.94 19.15
C ARG A 11 10.17 10.37 17.81
N VAL A 12 9.09 10.91 17.22
CA VAL A 12 8.64 10.50 15.88
C VAL A 12 9.76 10.69 14.86
N LEU A 13 10.42 11.85 14.85
CA LEU A 13 11.51 12.15 13.92
C LEU A 13 12.73 11.24 14.10
N LEU A 14 13.00 10.78 15.32
CA LEU A 14 14.09 9.82 15.59
C LEU A 14 13.72 8.40 15.18
N TRP A 15 12.47 7.98 15.39
CA TRP A 15 12.00 6.65 15.01
C TRP A 15 11.80 6.49 13.51
N LEU A 16 11.41 7.55 12.81
CA LEU A 16 11.12 7.53 11.39
C LEU A 16 12.26 6.95 10.53
N PRO A 17 13.52 7.44 10.58
CA PRO A 17 14.60 6.88 9.78
C PRO A 17 14.90 5.42 10.13
N LEU A 18 14.86 5.06 11.42
CA LEU A 18 15.10 3.69 11.87
C LEU A 18 14.03 2.73 11.34
N LEU A 19 12.77 3.15 11.34
CA LEU A 19 11.66 2.36 10.81
C LEU A 19 11.69 2.28 9.28
N PHE A 20 12.14 3.33 8.59
CA PHE A 20 12.38 3.24 7.14
C PHE A 20 13.45 2.22 6.80
N VAL A 21 14.56 2.19 7.54
CA VAL A 21 15.61 1.17 7.38
C VAL A 21 15.04 -0.23 7.66
N ALA A 22 14.32 -0.41 8.78
CA ALA A 22 13.71 -1.69 9.11
C ALA A 22 12.72 -2.14 8.03
N TRP A 23 11.87 -1.24 7.54
CA TRP A 23 10.91 -1.53 6.47
C TRP A 23 11.59 -1.87 5.14
N TYR A 24 12.69 -1.19 4.79
CA TYR A 24 13.49 -1.52 3.62
C TYR A 24 14.10 -2.93 3.72
N LEU A 25 14.65 -3.28 4.88
CA LEU A 25 15.17 -4.63 5.12
C LEU A 25 14.07 -5.71 5.10
N LEU A 26 12.86 -5.36 5.54
CA LEU A 26 11.68 -6.22 5.48
C LEU A 26 10.98 -6.21 4.11
N SER A 27 11.49 -5.47 3.13
CA SER A 27 10.87 -5.37 1.80
C SER A 27 10.67 -6.71 1.11
N PRO A 28 11.56 -7.72 1.21
CA PRO A 28 11.30 -9.02 0.61
C PRO A 28 10.16 -9.79 1.28
N LEU A 29 10.00 -9.63 2.60
CA LEU A 29 8.87 -10.20 3.31
C LEU A 29 7.56 -9.55 2.84
N VAL A 30 7.53 -8.23 2.70
CA VAL A 30 6.36 -7.50 2.18
C VAL A 30 6.04 -7.96 0.75
N ALA A 31 7.03 -8.08 -0.12
CA ALA A 31 6.84 -8.56 -1.50
C ALA A 31 6.25 -9.98 -1.53
N ASN A 32 6.77 -10.90 -0.72
CA ASN A 32 6.24 -12.26 -0.59
C ASN A 32 4.78 -12.28 -0.10
N LEU A 33 4.45 -11.50 0.93
CA LEU A 33 3.08 -11.40 1.43
C LEU A 33 2.13 -10.84 0.36
N VAL A 34 2.55 -9.79 -0.34
CA VAL A 34 1.77 -9.19 -1.42
C VAL A 34 1.56 -10.18 -2.57
N ALA A 35 2.61 -10.89 -3.00
CA ALA A 35 2.52 -11.91 -4.04
C ALA A 35 1.52 -13.02 -3.65
N GLY A 36 1.61 -13.52 -2.42
CA GLY A 36 0.70 -14.54 -1.90
C GLY A 36 -0.75 -14.07 -1.84
N LEU A 37 -0.99 -12.84 -1.38
CA LEU A 37 -2.34 -12.26 -1.29
C LEU A 37 -2.93 -11.94 -2.67
N LEU A 38 -2.10 -11.57 -3.65
CA LEU A 38 -2.53 -11.25 -5.01
C LEU A 38 -2.70 -12.47 -5.91
N HIS A 39 -2.06 -13.60 -5.59
CA HIS A 39 -2.04 -14.77 -6.46
C HIS A 39 -3.44 -15.24 -6.86
N THR A 40 -4.31 -15.48 -5.87
CA THR A 40 -5.67 -15.99 -6.12
C THR A 40 -6.57 -14.94 -6.76
N PRO A 41 -6.69 -13.69 -6.23
CA PRO A 41 -7.57 -12.69 -6.82
C PRO A 41 -7.20 -12.33 -8.25
N LEU A 42 -5.91 -12.12 -8.55
CA LEU A 42 -5.50 -11.76 -9.90
C LEU A 42 -5.69 -12.90 -10.89
N ARG A 43 -5.43 -14.15 -10.48
CA ARG A 43 -5.69 -15.30 -11.34
C ARG A 43 -7.18 -15.42 -11.69
N LEU A 44 -8.08 -15.16 -10.72
CA LEU A 44 -9.53 -15.20 -10.95
C LEU A 44 -10.01 -14.03 -11.81
N LEU A 45 -9.56 -12.80 -11.52
CA LEU A 45 -10.00 -11.59 -12.24
C LEU A 45 -9.44 -11.48 -13.66
N SER A 46 -8.33 -12.17 -13.94
CA SER A 46 -7.71 -12.20 -15.26
C SER A 46 -8.09 -13.43 -16.09
N ASP A 47 -9.09 -14.21 -15.65
CA ASP A 47 -9.48 -15.48 -16.28
C ASP A 47 -8.28 -16.43 -16.54
N GLY A 48 -7.30 -16.41 -15.63
CA GLY A 48 -6.09 -17.23 -15.72
C GLY A 48 -4.99 -16.70 -16.66
N LEU A 49 -5.14 -15.50 -17.22
CA LEU A 49 -4.10 -14.85 -18.03
C LEU A 49 -2.82 -14.63 -17.23
N ILE A 50 -2.95 -14.20 -15.97
CA ILE A 50 -1.85 -14.15 -15.01
C ILE A 50 -1.72 -15.55 -14.40
N PHE A 51 -0.69 -16.27 -14.84
CA PHE A 51 -0.48 -17.66 -14.49
C PHE A 51 0.27 -17.82 -13.16
N LYS A 52 1.25 -16.95 -12.90
CA LYS A 52 2.12 -17.06 -11.73
C LYS A 52 2.49 -15.69 -11.19
N LEU A 53 2.57 -15.59 -9.88
CA LEU A 53 3.20 -14.47 -9.19
C LEU A 53 4.37 -15.01 -8.36
N ASP A 54 5.56 -14.47 -8.58
CA ASP A 54 6.75 -14.75 -7.77
C ASP A 54 7.26 -13.45 -7.16
N ALA A 55 7.78 -13.51 -5.94
CA ALA A 55 8.54 -12.41 -5.37
C ALA A 55 10.04 -12.66 -5.61
N ASP A 56 10.74 -11.66 -6.13
CA ASP A 56 12.20 -11.65 -6.25
C ASP A 56 12.76 -10.44 -5.53
N GLY A 57 13.45 -10.68 -4.41
CA GLY A 57 13.86 -9.61 -3.49
C GLY A 57 12.67 -8.75 -3.09
N ALA A 58 12.75 -7.44 -3.36
CA ALA A 58 11.70 -6.46 -3.05
C ALA A 58 10.65 -6.28 -4.16
N LEU A 59 10.76 -7.03 -5.27
CA LEU A 59 9.88 -6.94 -6.43
C LEU A 59 8.89 -8.10 -6.46
N VAL A 60 7.78 -7.90 -7.16
CA VAL A 60 6.81 -8.95 -7.47
C VAL A 60 6.71 -9.08 -8.97
N HIS A 61 6.93 -10.26 -9.50
CA HIS A 61 6.85 -10.58 -10.92
C HIS A 61 5.56 -11.32 -11.22
N ALA A 62 4.73 -10.78 -12.10
CA ALA A 62 3.55 -11.47 -12.61
C ALA A 62 3.84 -12.00 -14.01
N VAL A 63 3.68 -13.31 -14.20
CA VAL A 63 3.88 -13.99 -15.48
C VAL A 63 2.55 -14.09 -16.21
N VAL A 64 2.49 -13.45 -17.36
CA VAL A 64 1.35 -13.42 -18.28
C VAL A 64 1.64 -14.38 -19.44
N ARG A 65 0.69 -15.27 -19.75
CA ARG A 65 0.83 -16.20 -20.88
C ARG A 65 0.02 -15.73 -22.08
N LEU A 66 0.69 -15.66 -23.23
CA LEU A 66 0.12 -15.28 -24.51
C LEU A 66 0.12 -16.47 -25.45
N GLY A 67 -1.00 -16.68 -26.16
CA GLY A 67 -1.14 -17.74 -27.17
C GLY A 67 -0.42 -17.43 -28.48
N GLY A 68 -0.58 -18.32 -29.47
CA GLY A 68 -0.10 -18.05 -30.83
C GLY A 68 -0.81 -16.84 -31.43
N GLY A 69 -0.04 -15.88 -31.95
CA GLY A 69 -0.56 -14.60 -32.42
C GLY A 69 0.56 -13.61 -32.71
N GLN A 70 0.21 -12.47 -33.30
CA GLN A 70 1.12 -11.37 -33.51
C GLN A 70 0.79 -10.23 -32.54
N TYR A 71 1.75 -9.88 -31.70
CA TYR A 71 1.62 -8.87 -30.67
C TYR A 71 2.72 -7.82 -30.87
N GLY A 72 2.46 -6.86 -31.75
CA GLY A 72 3.42 -5.82 -32.12
C GLY A 72 4.58 -6.43 -32.93
N SER A 73 5.80 -6.26 -32.43
CA SER A 73 7.01 -6.89 -32.98
C SER A 73 7.21 -8.35 -32.59
N LEU A 74 6.42 -8.86 -31.62
CA LEU A 74 6.50 -10.23 -31.16
C LEU A 74 5.53 -11.13 -31.94
N THR A 75 6.07 -12.07 -32.72
CA THR A 75 5.27 -13.13 -33.36
C THR A 75 5.40 -14.43 -32.58
N VAL A 76 4.30 -14.90 -32.01
CA VAL A 76 4.22 -16.19 -31.32
C VAL A 76 3.69 -17.23 -32.30
N PRO A 77 4.48 -18.26 -32.65
CA PRO A 77 4.01 -19.31 -33.56
C PRO A 77 2.76 -20.02 -33.03
N PRO A 78 1.84 -20.45 -33.93
CA PRO A 78 0.68 -21.24 -33.52
C PRO A 78 1.12 -22.51 -32.80
N GLY A 79 0.50 -22.80 -31.65
CA GLY A 79 0.87 -23.92 -30.79
C GLY A 79 2.03 -23.66 -29.81
N ARG A 80 2.62 -22.46 -29.80
CA ARG A 80 3.55 -22.02 -28.75
C ARG A 80 2.89 -20.99 -27.83
N LEU A 81 3.36 -20.94 -26.59
CA LEU A 81 3.00 -19.92 -25.61
C LEU A 81 4.19 -18.99 -25.40
N ALA A 82 3.95 -17.69 -25.38
CA ALA A 82 4.93 -16.71 -24.92
C ALA A 82 4.63 -16.33 -23.46
N GLU A 83 5.69 -16.16 -22.68
CA GLU A 83 5.60 -15.68 -21.31
C GLU A 83 6.13 -14.25 -21.23
N LEU A 84 5.31 -13.36 -20.70
CA LEU A 84 5.64 -11.96 -20.47
C LEU A 84 5.68 -11.73 -18.97
N VAL A 85 6.74 -11.06 -18.49
CA VAL A 85 6.91 -10.77 -17.08
C VAL A 85 6.59 -9.31 -16.82
N LEU A 86 5.60 -9.05 -15.99
CA LEU A 86 5.27 -7.72 -15.47
C LEU A 86 5.95 -7.54 -14.12
N GLU A 87 6.49 -6.35 -13.88
CA GLU A 87 7.17 -6.01 -12.62
C GLU A 87 6.29 -5.11 -11.76
N GLY A 88 6.04 -5.55 -10.52
CA GLY A 88 5.35 -4.81 -9.48
C GLY A 88 6.32 -4.38 -8.38
N ARG A 89 6.14 -3.16 -7.87
CA ARG A 89 7.04 -2.54 -6.88
C ARG A 89 6.29 -2.24 -5.56
N PRO A 90 6.10 -3.21 -4.67
CA PRO A 90 5.36 -3.01 -3.40
C PRO A 90 5.82 -1.80 -2.58
N MET A 91 7.12 -1.49 -2.60
CA MET A 91 7.68 -0.40 -1.79
C MET A 91 7.06 0.97 -2.12
N ILE A 92 6.74 1.26 -3.38
CA ILE A 92 6.17 2.58 -3.74
C ILE A 92 4.76 2.78 -3.18
N HIS A 93 4.07 1.70 -2.81
CA HIS A 93 2.72 1.75 -2.23
C HIS A 93 2.74 1.62 -0.71
N GLY A 94 3.88 1.27 -0.11
CA GLY A 94 4.01 0.94 1.31
C GLY A 94 4.74 1.96 2.17
N TYR A 95 5.19 3.09 1.61
CA TYR A 95 6.00 4.08 2.34
C TYR A 95 5.27 4.72 3.53
N GLY A 96 3.95 4.59 3.61
CA GLY A 96 3.15 4.97 4.77
C GLY A 96 3.35 4.09 6.01
N ILE A 97 3.81 2.85 5.85
CA ILE A 97 3.97 1.90 6.96
C ILE A 97 4.98 2.40 8.01
N PRO A 98 6.22 2.81 7.65
CA PRO A 98 7.15 3.43 8.60
C PRO A 98 6.56 4.63 9.33
N LEU A 99 5.81 5.49 8.63
CA LEU A 99 5.19 6.67 9.22
C LEU A 99 4.16 6.29 10.28
N PHE A 100 3.28 5.32 10.00
CA PHE A 100 2.30 4.82 10.97
C PHE A 100 2.97 4.32 12.26
N PHE A 101 4.00 3.48 12.13
CA PHE A 101 4.72 2.94 13.29
C PHE A 101 5.52 4.03 14.02
N ALA A 102 6.06 5.03 13.32
CA ALA A 102 6.76 6.15 13.95
C ALA A 102 5.80 6.97 14.81
N LEU A 103 4.59 7.22 14.32
CA LEU A 103 3.52 7.89 15.09
C LEU A 103 3.07 7.05 16.29
N LEU A 104 2.93 5.74 16.11
CA LEU A 104 2.55 4.81 17.18
C LEU A 104 3.60 4.75 18.31
N LEU A 105 4.89 4.76 17.97
CA LEU A 105 5.99 4.70 18.94
C LEU A 105 6.37 6.06 19.54
N GLY A 106 6.13 7.14 18.80
CA GLY A 106 6.49 8.50 19.20
C GLY A 106 5.55 9.12 20.24
N LEU A 107 4.30 8.65 20.31
CA LEU A 107 3.29 9.13 21.26
C LEU A 107 3.13 8.22 22.48
N PRO A 108 2.52 8.72 23.58
CA PRO A 108 2.24 7.93 24.77
C PRO A 108 1.43 6.66 24.46
N ARG A 109 1.85 5.53 25.02
CA ARG A 109 1.21 4.21 24.79
C ARG A 109 -0.18 4.17 25.42
N LEU A 110 -1.18 3.80 24.63
CA LEU A 110 -2.49 3.41 25.13
C LEU A 110 -2.49 1.90 25.44
N PRO A 111 -2.71 1.48 26.70
CA PRO A 111 -2.81 0.06 27.03
C PRO A 111 -4.03 -0.58 26.34
N GLY A 112 -3.92 -1.86 25.96
CA GLY A 112 -5.05 -2.67 25.47
C GLY A 112 -5.39 -2.61 23.98
N ARG A 113 -4.65 -1.85 23.13
CA ARG A 113 -5.00 -1.66 21.70
C ARG A 113 -4.27 -2.57 20.70
N ARG A 114 -3.71 -3.71 21.14
CA ARG A 114 -2.92 -4.62 20.28
C ARG A 114 -3.67 -5.09 19.03
N LEU A 115 -4.91 -5.53 19.19
CA LEU A 115 -5.74 -5.99 18.06
C LEU A 115 -5.97 -4.86 17.05
N ALA A 116 -6.28 -3.66 17.53
CA ALA A 116 -6.54 -2.51 16.67
C ALA A 116 -5.27 -2.08 15.90
N THR A 117 -4.10 -2.15 16.53
CA THR A 117 -2.80 -1.96 15.83
C THR A 117 -2.57 -3.02 14.76
N LEU A 118 -2.86 -4.30 15.03
CA LEU A 118 -2.73 -5.36 14.03
C LEU A 118 -3.69 -5.16 12.86
N LEU A 119 -4.93 -4.75 13.12
CA LEU A 119 -5.89 -4.42 12.07
C LEU A 119 -5.44 -3.23 11.22
N ALA A 120 -4.87 -2.19 11.82
CA ALA A 120 -4.31 -1.06 11.09
C ALA A 120 -3.10 -1.47 10.23
N ALA A 121 -2.21 -2.32 10.75
CA ALA A 121 -1.11 -2.88 9.96
C ALA A 121 -1.62 -3.74 8.78
N GLY A 122 -2.66 -4.55 9.01
CA GLY A 122 -3.33 -5.32 7.95
C GLY A 122 -3.99 -4.43 6.91
N ALA A 123 -4.62 -3.33 7.31
CA ALA A 123 -5.21 -2.35 6.40
C ALA A 123 -4.14 -1.65 5.54
N LEU A 124 -2.98 -1.32 6.12
CA LEU A 124 -1.86 -0.79 5.35
C LEU A 124 -1.31 -1.82 4.35
N LEU A 125 -1.24 -3.10 4.72
CA LEU A 125 -0.87 -4.16 3.78
C LEU A 125 -1.89 -4.27 2.65
N ALA A 126 -3.19 -4.16 2.94
CA ALA A 126 -4.24 -4.14 1.91
C ALA A 126 -4.08 -2.96 0.94
N VAL A 127 -3.66 -1.78 1.43
CA VAL A 127 -3.31 -0.63 0.58
C VAL A 127 -2.16 -0.98 -0.37
N VAL A 128 -1.11 -1.65 0.12
CA VAL A 128 0.02 -2.08 -0.72
C VAL A 128 -0.44 -3.09 -1.78
N VAL A 129 -1.24 -4.09 -1.38
CA VAL A 129 -1.81 -5.10 -2.28
C VAL A 129 -2.64 -4.45 -3.38
N PHE A 130 -3.52 -3.51 -3.02
CA PHE A 130 -4.34 -2.76 -3.97
C PHE A 130 -3.47 -1.96 -4.95
N GLY A 131 -2.47 -1.25 -4.45
CA GLY A 131 -1.54 -0.46 -5.27
C GLY A 131 -0.79 -1.33 -6.29
N VAL A 132 -0.25 -2.47 -5.86
CA VAL A 132 0.47 -3.41 -6.73
C VAL A 132 -0.45 -4.03 -7.77
N ALA A 133 -1.70 -4.39 -7.40
CA ALA A 133 -2.68 -4.91 -8.36
C ALA A 133 -2.95 -3.90 -9.49
N LEU A 134 -3.17 -2.63 -9.15
CA LEU A 134 -3.36 -1.59 -10.15
C LEU A 134 -2.08 -1.24 -10.91
N GLY A 135 -0.91 -1.43 -10.28
CA GLY A 135 0.38 -1.37 -10.98
C GLY A 135 0.48 -2.41 -12.09
N PHE A 136 0.08 -3.65 -11.83
CA PHE A 136 0.03 -4.70 -12.86
C PHE A 136 -1.01 -4.40 -13.94
N ALA A 137 -2.20 -3.95 -13.57
CA ALA A 137 -3.22 -3.55 -14.55
C ALA A 137 -2.71 -2.40 -15.43
N LYS A 138 -2.09 -1.38 -14.83
CA LYS A 138 -1.49 -0.26 -15.54
C LYS A 138 -0.39 -0.73 -16.49
N ALA A 139 0.51 -1.60 -16.04
CA ALA A 139 1.56 -2.16 -16.89
C ALA A 139 0.96 -2.93 -18.09
N LEU A 140 -0.03 -3.79 -17.84
CA LEU A 140 -0.68 -4.61 -18.86
C LEU A 140 -1.36 -3.78 -19.96
N PHE A 141 -2.05 -2.69 -19.60
CA PHE A 141 -2.88 -1.94 -20.55
C PHE A 141 -2.23 -0.69 -21.16
N PHE A 142 -1.29 -0.07 -20.43
CA PHE A 142 -0.65 1.18 -20.85
C PHE A 142 0.82 1.01 -21.26
N ASP A 143 1.56 0.12 -20.60
CA ASP A 143 3.00 -0.02 -20.85
C ASP A 143 3.30 -1.10 -21.91
N LEU A 144 2.37 -2.03 -22.17
CA LEU A 144 2.49 -3.00 -23.25
C LEU A 144 2.04 -2.44 -24.60
N ASP A 145 2.57 -3.06 -25.66
CA ASP A 145 2.15 -2.77 -27.03
C ASP A 145 0.62 -2.95 -27.17
N PRO A 146 -0.10 -1.96 -27.75
CA PRO A 146 -1.53 -2.03 -27.97
C PRO A 146 -2.00 -3.32 -28.66
N ALA A 147 -1.15 -3.94 -29.48
CA ALA A 147 -1.42 -5.21 -30.14
C ALA A 147 -1.46 -6.41 -29.16
N VAL A 148 -0.68 -6.39 -28.07
CA VAL A 148 -0.75 -7.37 -26.96
C VAL A 148 -2.08 -7.22 -26.22
N ALA A 149 -2.51 -5.98 -26.00
CA ALA A 149 -3.68 -5.65 -25.22
C ALA A 149 -5.00 -5.66 -26.03
N ALA A 150 -4.94 -5.74 -27.37
CA ALA A 150 -6.09 -5.56 -28.25
C ALA A 150 -7.26 -6.55 -28.01
N GLY A 151 -6.97 -7.75 -27.49
CA GLY A 151 -7.99 -8.75 -27.13
C GLY A 151 -8.53 -8.64 -25.69
N LEU A 152 -7.86 -7.85 -24.83
CA LEU A 152 -8.18 -7.70 -23.41
C LEU A 152 -8.52 -6.26 -23.00
N ARG A 153 -8.45 -5.30 -23.92
CA ARG A 153 -8.55 -3.88 -23.60
C ARG A 153 -9.94 -3.55 -23.05
N PRO A 154 -10.04 -3.10 -21.78
CA PRO A 154 -11.29 -2.56 -21.29
C PRO A 154 -11.66 -1.32 -22.11
N GLY A 155 -12.95 -0.97 -22.13
CA GLY A 155 -13.39 0.29 -22.72
C GLY A 155 -12.70 1.50 -22.07
N GLN A 156 -12.78 2.67 -22.72
CA GLN A 156 -12.10 3.91 -22.27
C GLN A 156 -12.31 4.20 -20.78
N TRP A 157 -13.54 4.02 -20.28
CA TRP A 157 -13.88 4.25 -18.88
C TRP A 157 -13.11 3.34 -17.91
N GLY A 158 -12.85 2.08 -18.30
CA GLY A 158 -12.05 1.15 -17.52
C GLY A 158 -10.57 1.54 -17.49
N LEU A 159 -10.04 2.05 -18.60
CA LEU A 159 -8.67 2.58 -18.66
C LEU A 159 -8.52 3.79 -17.72
N ASP A 160 -9.47 4.71 -17.74
CA ASP A 160 -9.47 5.89 -16.87
C ASP A 160 -9.53 5.49 -15.39
N LEU A 161 -10.36 4.50 -15.04
CA LEU A 161 -10.44 3.96 -13.68
C LEU A 161 -9.13 3.30 -13.23
N ILE A 162 -8.45 2.55 -14.10
CA ILE A 162 -7.15 1.96 -13.79
C ILE A 162 -6.11 3.05 -13.57
N ALA A 163 -6.06 4.07 -14.43
CA ALA A 163 -5.13 5.18 -14.30
C ALA A 163 -5.37 5.99 -13.01
N LEU A 164 -6.63 6.33 -12.71
CA LEU A 164 -7.02 7.03 -11.50
C LEU A 164 -6.74 6.19 -10.26
N GLY A 165 -7.13 4.93 -10.27
CA GLY A 165 -6.90 4.01 -9.16
C GLY A 165 -5.41 3.82 -8.88
N TYR A 166 -4.57 3.69 -9.93
CA TYR A 166 -3.12 3.59 -9.77
C TYR A 166 -2.53 4.86 -9.14
N GLN A 167 -2.92 6.05 -9.62
CA GLN A 167 -2.49 7.32 -9.02
C GLN A 167 -2.94 7.44 -7.56
N PHE A 168 -4.19 7.10 -7.28
CA PHE A 168 -4.75 7.12 -5.94
C PHE A 168 -4.03 6.15 -5.01
N GLY A 169 -3.79 4.91 -5.46
CA GLY A 169 -3.10 3.86 -4.70
C GLY A 169 -1.59 4.09 -4.53
N THR A 170 -0.99 4.94 -5.37
CA THR A 170 0.45 5.26 -5.28
C THR A 170 0.70 6.55 -4.50
N LEU A 171 -0.15 7.56 -4.64
CA LEU A 171 0.10 8.89 -4.07
C LEU A 171 -0.77 9.20 -2.86
N VAL A 172 -2.05 8.86 -2.91
CA VAL A 172 -3.02 9.31 -1.91
C VAL A 172 -3.10 8.33 -0.75
N LEU A 173 -3.39 7.06 -1.02
CA LEU A 173 -3.56 6.06 0.04
C LEU A 173 -2.31 5.90 0.90
N PRO A 174 -1.09 5.77 0.36
CA PRO A 174 0.08 5.53 1.20
C PRO A 174 0.44 6.76 2.06
N ALA A 175 0.06 7.97 1.64
CA ALA A 175 0.25 9.19 2.42
C ALA A 175 -0.84 9.37 3.51
N VAL A 176 -2.10 9.14 3.16
CA VAL A 176 -3.26 9.47 4.02
C VAL A 176 -3.64 8.32 4.95
N ALA A 177 -3.62 7.08 4.48
CA ALA A 177 -4.00 5.91 5.27
C ALA A 177 -3.26 5.78 6.61
N PRO A 178 -1.92 5.94 6.69
CA PRO A 178 -1.22 5.82 7.98
C PRO A 178 -1.68 6.89 8.98
N LEU A 179 -1.92 8.12 8.53
CA LEU A 179 -2.41 9.20 9.38
C LEU A 179 -3.85 8.95 9.83
N ALA A 180 -4.72 8.55 8.91
CA ALA A 180 -6.13 8.26 9.21
C ALA A 180 -6.29 7.07 10.18
N LEU A 181 -5.55 5.99 9.94
CA LEU A 181 -5.55 4.81 10.82
C LEU A 181 -5.00 5.15 12.20
N TRP A 182 -3.90 5.90 12.27
CA TRP A 182 -3.34 6.35 13.54
C TRP A 182 -4.31 7.27 14.29
N ALA A 183 -4.95 8.22 13.60
CA ALA A 183 -5.94 9.12 14.16
C ALA A 183 -7.18 8.37 14.65
N GLY A 184 -7.65 7.35 13.93
CA GLY A 184 -8.71 6.46 14.42
C GLY A 184 -8.32 5.72 15.71
N LEU A 185 -7.04 5.34 15.83
CA LEU A 185 -6.50 4.66 17.02
C LEU A 185 -6.22 5.59 18.21
N HIS A 186 -6.08 6.91 18.03
CA HIS A 186 -5.70 7.83 19.11
C HIS A 186 -6.68 9.01 19.28
N GLY A 187 -7.62 9.18 18.36
CA GLY A 187 -8.52 10.33 18.29
C GLY A 187 -9.41 10.48 19.52
N GLN A 188 -9.97 9.38 20.05
CA GLN A 188 -10.76 9.46 21.29
C GLN A 188 -9.92 9.85 22.51
N ALA A 189 -8.70 9.32 22.63
CA ALA A 189 -7.80 9.70 23.73
C ALA A 189 -7.35 11.17 23.64
N LEU A 190 -7.22 11.72 22.44
CA LEU A 190 -6.91 13.14 22.21
C LEU A 190 -8.11 14.04 22.53
N LEU A 191 -9.33 13.61 22.17
CA LEU A 191 -10.57 14.32 22.52
C LEU A 191 -10.79 14.32 24.03
N ASP A 192 -10.64 13.18 24.69
CA ASP A 192 -10.78 13.06 26.15
C ASP A 192 -9.73 13.91 26.90
N ALA A 193 -8.50 13.97 26.40
CA ALA A 193 -7.45 14.83 26.93
C ALA A 193 -7.76 16.33 26.76
N SER A 194 -8.44 16.71 25.66
CA SER A 194 -8.85 18.10 25.43
C SER A 194 -10.00 18.54 26.33
N HIS A 195 -10.95 17.64 26.62
CA HIS A 195 -12.04 17.90 27.56
C HIS A 195 -11.57 17.98 29.01
N THR A 196 -10.59 17.15 29.40
CA THR A 196 -10.01 17.19 30.75
C THR A 196 -9.07 18.37 30.98
N ALA A 197 -8.33 18.81 29.95
CA ALA A 197 -7.54 20.04 30.01
C ALA A 197 -8.41 21.30 30.11
N GLY A 198 -9.59 21.34 29.45
CA GLY A 198 -10.53 22.46 29.55
C GLY A 198 -11.29 22.53 30.87
N ALA A 199 -11.44 21.43 31.59
CA ALA A 199 -12.11 21.39 32.90
C ALA A 199 -11.20 21.83 34.08
N GLY A 200 -9.89 21.78 33.90
CA GLY A 200 -8.90 22.16 34.93
C GLY A 200 -8.69 23.67 35.10
N ASP A 201 -8.98 24.47 34.08
CA ASP A 201 -8.84 25.94 34.10
C ASP A 201 -10.05 26.67 34.72
N GLY A 202 -11.10 25.93 35.14
CA GLY A 202 -12.34 26.49 35.67
C GLY A 202 -12.46 26.57 37.20
N ILE A 203 -11.48 26.05 37.98
CA ILE A 203 -11.59 25.96 39.45
C ILE A 203 -10.38 26.59 40.17
N VAL A 204 -9.88 27.73 39.67
CA VAL A 204 -9.03 28.65 40.46
C VAL A 204 -9.55 30.07 40.29
N GLY A 205 -10.67 30.35 40.96
CA GLY A 205 -11.36 31.63 40.89
C GLY A 205 -12.24 31.89 42.10
N ALA A 206 -11.61 32.01 43.28
CA ALA A 206 -12.07 32.75 44.48
C ALA A 206 -13.33 32.22 45.21
N PRO A 207 -13.53 32.58 46.50
CA PRO A 207 -12.80 33.53 47.35
C PRO A 207 -11.79 32.94 48.34
#